data_AF-A0A968JRC9-F1
#
_entry.id   AF-A0A968JRC9-F1
#
_cell.length_a   1.000
_cell.length_b   1.000
_cell.length_c   1.000
_cell.angle_alpha   90.00
_cell.angle_beta   90.00
_cell.angle_gamma   90.00
#
_symmetry.space_group_name_H-M   'P 1'
#
loop_
_entity.id
_entity.type
_entity.pdbx_description
1 polymer ?
#
loop_
_entity_poly.entity_id
_entity_poly.type
_entity_poly.pdbx_seq_one_letter_code
_entity_poly.pdbx_strand_id
1 'polypeptide(L)' 'MSEINLTIEDVDLLELYGENNAKLNLLRNSFPEVNITSRGNTLKISGERKYAQKAKKQVELMVGLLRTHHKLPIQWWKTY' A
#
# COMPACT_ATOMS: atom_id res chain seq x y z
N MET A 1 -1.75 -19.48 6.21
CA MET A 1 -1.67 -18.37 5.23
C MET A 1 -2.88 -17.47 5.40
N SER A 2 -2.76 -16.21 5.04
CA SER A 2 -3.87 -15.25 5.03
C SER A 2 -3.88 -14.50 3.71
N GLU A 3 -5.09 -14.23 3.23
CA GLU A 3 -5.35 -13.43 2.04
C GLU A 3 -6.19 -12.22 2.45
N ILE A 4 -5.79 -11.06 1.97
CA ILE A 4 -6.45 -9.79 2.24
C ILE A 4 -6.73 -9.14 0.90
N ASN A 5 -7.98 -8.81 0.65
CA ASN A 5 -8.40 -8.02 -0.50
C ASN A 5 -8.78 -6.62 0.00
N LEU A 6 -8.07 -5.62 -0.50
CA LEU A 6 -8.28 -4.21 -0.21
C LEU A 6 -8.88 -3.57 -1.46
N THR A 7 -10.08 -3.02 -1.34
CA THR A 7 -10.66 -2.19 -2.40
C THR A 7 -10.29 -0.75 -2.13
N ILE A 8 -9.54 -0.14 -3.05
CA ILE A 8 -9.19 1.27 -3.02
C ILE A 8 -10.28 2.01 -3.78
N GLU A 9 -11.11 2.73 -3.04
CA GLU A 9 -12.14 3.62 -3.58
C GLU A 9 -11.73 5.06 -3.34
N ASP A 10 -12.20 6.00 -4.17
CA ASP A 10 -12.08 7.44 -3.91
C ASP A 10 -10.63 7.96 -3.79
N VAL A 11 -9.67 7.29 -4.44
CA VAL A 11 -8.26 7.68 -4.53
C VAL A 11 -7.73 7.34 -5.92
N ASP A 12 -6.89 8.21 -6.48
CA ASP A 12 -6.23 7.95 -7.75
C ASP A 12 -5.20 6.82 -7.62
N LEU A 13 -5.41 5.76 -8.39
CA LEU A 13 -4.54 4.57 -8.41
C LEU A 13 -3.16 4.91 -8.97
N LEU A 14 -3.04 5.89 -9.86
CA LEU A 14 -1.76 6.35 -10.39
C LEU A 14 -0.92 7.00 -9.29
N GLU A 15 -1.55 7.82 -8.44
CA GLU A 15 -0.91 8.39 -7.24
C GLU A 15 -0.56 7.31 -6.22
N LEU A 16 -1.43 6.32 -6.01
CA LEU A 16 -1.19 5.24 -5.05
C LEU A 16 -0.06 4.30 -5.49
N TYR A 17 -0.11 3.79 -6.72
CA TYR A 17 0.85 2.83 -7.25
C TYR A 17 2.10 3.50 -7.84
N GLY A 18 2.03 4.79 -8.15
CA GLY A 18 3.06 5.56 -8.85
C GLY A 18 3.09 5.25 -10.36
N GLU A 19 3.71 6.16 -11.12
CA GLU A 19 4.01 5.91 -12.53
C GLU A 19 4.77 4.59 -12.70
N ASN A 20 4.36 3.78 -13.67
CA ASN A 20 4.91 2.44 -13.91
C ASN A 20 4.96 1.51 -12.68
N ASN A 21 4.02 1.67 -11.73
CA ASN A 21 3.95 0.89 -10.48
C ASN A 21 5.18 1.08 -9.56
N ALA A 22 5.89 2.21 -9.63
CA ALA A 22 7.09 2.44 -8.82
C ALA A 22 6.84 2.30 -7.30
N LYS A 23 5.77 2.90 -6.77
CA LYS A 23 5.43 2.82 -5.33
C LYS A 23 4.97 1.41 -4.95
N LEU A 24 4.22 0.75 -5.83
CA LEU A 24 3.82 -0.64 -5.62
C LEU A 24 5.02 -1.59 -5.59
N ASN A 25 6.02 -1.38 -6.45
CA ASN A 25 7.25 -2.16 -6.45
C ASN A 25 8.09 -1.91 -5.19
N LEU A 26 8.15 -0.68 -4.67
CA LEU A 26 8.76 -0.40 -3.36
C LEU A 26 8.06 -1.15 -2.23
N LEU A 27 6.73 -1.18 -2.24
CA LEU A 27 5.94 -1.93 -1.26
C LEU A 27 6.24 -3.43 -1.35
N ARG A 28 6.30 -4.00 -2.55
CA ARG A 28 6.70 -5.40 -2.78
C ARG A 28 8.10 -5.69 -2.28
N ASN A 29 9.06 -4.81 -2.55
CA ASN A 29 10.43 -4.95 -2.08
C ASN A 29 10.55 -4.83 -0.55
N SER A 30 9.65 -4.08 0.09
CA SER A 30 9.61 -3.93 1.55
C SER A 30 8.97 -5.13 2.26
N PHE A 31 8.15 -5.91 1.54
CA PHE A 31 7.49 -7.10 2.06
C PHE A 31 7.64 -8.29 1.08
N PRO A 32 8.86 -8.80 0.86
CA PRO A 32 9.09 -9.94 -0.03
C PRO A 32 8.40 -11.22 0.45
N GLU A 33 8.01 -11.31 1.72
CA GLU A 33 7.31 -12.45 2.31
C GLU A 33 5.80 -12.48 1.99
N VAL A 34 5.26 -11.46 1.34
CA VAL A 34 3.86 -11.42 0.89
C VAL A 34 3.76 -11.12 -0.59
N ASN A 35 2.81 -11.76 -1.24
CA ASN A 35 2.50 -11.53 -2.64
C ASN A 35 1.47 -10.40 -2.75
N ILE A 36 1.87 -9.29 -3.37
CA ILE A 36 1.03 -8.10 -3.56
C ILE A 36 0.72 -7.94 -5.04
N THR A 37 -0.56 -8.04 -5.38
CA THR A 37 -1.06 -7.92 -6.76
C THR A 37 -2.17 -6.88 -6.83
N SER A 38 -2.04 -5.89 -7.72
CA SER A 38 -3.13 -4.95 -8.01
C SER A 38 -3.88 -5.41 -9.26
N ARG A 39 -5.21 -5.28 -9.22
CA ARG A 39 -6.12 -5.50 -10.35
C ARG A 39 -7.17 -4.40 -10.34
N GLY A 40 -6.96 -3.39 -11.19
CA GLY A 40 -7.75 -2.17 -11.17
C GLY A 40 -7.66 -1.48 -9.80
N ASN A 41 -8.82 -1.28 -9.18
CA ASN A 41 -9.02 -0.68 -7.87
C ASN A 41 -8.88 -1.67 -6.71
N THR A 42 -8.66 -2.95 -6.96
CA THR A 42 -8.48 -3.95 -5.90
C THR A 42 -7.01 -4.32 -5.75
N LEU A 43 -6.50 -4.27 -4.52
CA LEU A 43 -5.19 -4.76 -4.14
C LEU A 43 -5.34 -6.05 -3.33
N LYS A 44 -4.77 -7.14 -3.85
CA LYS A 44 -4.73 -8.43 -3.18
C LYS A 44 -3.34 -8.64 -2.55
N ILE A 45 -3.34 -8.96 -1.27
CA ILE A 45 -2.15 -9.27 -0.46
C ILE A 45 -2.32 -10.69 0.07
N SER A 46 -1.42 -11.61 -0.27
CA SER A 46 -1.44 -12.98 0.24
C SER A 46 -0.10 -13.37 0.84
N GLY A 47 -0.10 -14.04 1.99
CA GLY A 47 1.14 -14.46 2.65
C GLY A 47 0.93 -14.89 4.10
N GLU A 48 1.97 -14.81 4.91
CA GLU A 48 1.85 -15.07 6.34
C GLU A 48 1.07 -13.95 7.04
N ARG A 49 0.20 -14.33 7.98
CA ARG A 49 -0.77 -13.42 8.64
C ARG A 49 -0.12 -12.17 9.22
N LYS A 50 1.07 -12.31 9.81
CA LYS A 50 1.83 -11.21 10.41
C LYS A 50 2.27 -10.17 9.37
N TYR A 51 2.83 -10.61 8.24
CA TYR A 51 3.28 -9.71 7.18
C TYR A 51 2.13 -9.16 6.35
N ALA A 52 1.12 -9.98 6.05
CA ALA A 52 -0.06 -9.53 5.29
C ALA A 52 -0.79 -8.38 6.00
N GLN A 53 -0.94 -8.47 7.32
CA GLN A 53 -1.54 -7.40 8.14
C GLN A 53 -0.68 -6.13 8.17
N LYS A 54 0.66 -6.25 8.20
CA LYS A 54 1.57 -5.10 8.11
C LYS A 54 1.45 -4.39 6.76
N ALA A 55 1.48 -5.14 5.66
CA ALA A 55 1.33 -4.61 4.31
C ALA A 55 -0.04 -3.93 4.13
N LYS A 56 -1.12 -4.55 4.63
CA LYS A 56 -2.47 -3.95 4.65
C LYS A 56 -2.47 -2.58 5.32
N LYS A 57 -1.97 -2.50 6.56
CA LYS A 57 -1.91 -1.24 7.31
C LYS A 57 -1.12 -0.16 6.58
N GLN A 58 -0.03 -0.54 5.92
CA GLN A 58 0.79 0.43 5.18
C GLN A 58 0.05 0.99 3.97
N VAL A 59 -0.68 0.16 3.23
CA VAL A 59 -1.53 0.59 2.13
C VAL A 59 -2.68 1.47 2.64
N GLU A 60 -3.34 1.10 3.74
CA GLU A 60 -4.39 1.93 4.35
C GLU A 60 -3.86 3.31 4.78
N LEU A 61 -2.65 3.37 5.33
CA LEU A 61 -1.98 4.63 5.64
C LEU A 61 -1.69 5.45 4.38
N MET A 62 -1.18 4.82 3.30
CA MET A 62 -0.96 5.52 2.03
C MET A 62 -2.25 6.07 1.44
N VAL A 63 -3.33 5.27 1.42
CA VAL A 63 -4.66 5.68 0.95
C VAL A 63 -5.22 6.80 1.83
N GLY A 64 -5.11 6.67 3.15
CA GLY A 64 -5.54 7.70 4.10
C GLY A 64 -4.76 9.00 3.93
N LEU A 65 -3.45 8.93 3.75
CA LEU A 65 -2.61 10.08 3.48
C LEU A 65 -2.98 10.75 2.16
N LEU A 66 -3.24 9.99 1.10
CA LEU A 66 -3.70 10.53 -0.19
C LEU A 66 -5.09 11.19 -0.09
N ARG A 67 -6.00 10.64 0.73
CA ARG A 67 -7.33 11.22 0.97
C ARG A 67 -7.28 12.48 1.83
N THR A 68 -6.54 12.46 2.94
CA THR A 68 -6.50 13.56 3.91
C THR A 68 -5.59 14.69 3.45
N HIS A 69 -4.51 14.34 2.76
CA HIS A 69 -3.53 15.28 2.26
C HIS A 69 -3.38 15.07 0.75
N HIS A 70 -3.85 16.02 -0.05
CA HIS A 70 -3.37 16.20 -1.43
C HIS A 70 -1.85 16.53 -1.52
N LYS A 71 -1.03 16.23 -0.48
CA LYS A 71 0.44 16.29 -0.40
C LYS A 71 0.98 15.73 0.92
N LEU A 72 1.82 14.69 0.84
CA LEU A 72 2.56 14.13 1.99
C LEU A 72 3.44 15.19 2.68
N PRO A 73 3.24 15.50 3.98
CA PRO A 73 4.16 16.36 4.71
C PRO A 73 5.42 15.58 5.11
N ILE A 74 6.58 16.08 4.67
CA ILE A 74 7.95 15.53 4.80
C ILE A 74 8.45 15.32 6.25
N GLN A 75 7.63 15.58 7.27
CA GLN A 75 8.06 15.71 8.66
C GLN A 75 8.20 14.39 9.46
N TRP A 76 8.02 13.22 8.84
CA TRP A 76 7.97 11.93 9.57
C TRP A 76 9.30 11.16 9.68
N TRP A 77 10.44 11.74 9.32
CA TRP A 77 11.75 11.05 9.42
C TRP A 77 12.50 11.27 10.74
N LYS A 78 11.89 11.89 11.76
CA LYS A 78 12.60 12.21 13.02
C LYS A 78 12.24 11.35 14.23
N THR A 79 11.32 10.39 14.13
CA THR A 79 10.93 9.60 15.30
C THR A 79 10.54 8.18 14.94
N TYR A 80 11.47 7.37 14.45
CA TYR A 80 11.56 5.93 14.74
C TYR A 80 12.94 5.39 14.38
#